data_AF-A0A9E2ZD46-F1
#
_entry.id   AF-A0A9E2ZD46-F1
#
_cell.length_a   1.000
_cell.length_b   1.000
_cell.length_c   1.000
_cell.angle_alpha   90.00
_cell.angle_beta   90.00
_cell.angle_gamma   90.00
#
_symmetry.space_group_name_H-M   'P 1'
#
loop_
_entity.id
_entity.type
_entity.pdbx_description
1 polymer ?
#
loop_
_entity_poly.entity_id
_entity_poly.type
_entity_poly.pdbx_seq_one_letter_code
_entity_poly.pdbx_strand_id
1 'polypeptide(L)'
;MPGARYTKSFNTLTAGFQAEVATRTGDEKVVQWICGDDPKATEQVAQLIQDMGYVPIDIGGTQACGVMEAPRRPGAVYGEEYRVADAQAVVDAVRAGKPIPPTPVYQ
;
A
#
# COMPACT_ATOMS: atom_id res chain seq x y z
N MET A 1 8.98 -15.45 13.94
CA MET A 1 7.77 -15.76 14.73
C MET A 1 7.11 -17.00 14.16
N PRO A 2 7.47 -18.21 14.65
CA PRO A 2 6.82 -19.43 14.20
C PRO A 2 5.31 -19.38 14.49
N GLY A 3 4.48 -19.75 13.51
CA GLY A 3 3.02 -19.82 13.65
C GLY A 3 2.25 -18.52 13.42
N ALA A 4 2.92 -17.36 13.32
CA ALA A 4 2.26 -16.10 12.97
C ALA A 4 1.95 -16.04 11.46
N ARG A 5 0.79 -15.48 11.10
CA ARG A 5 0.44 -15.13 9.72
C ARG A 5 0.90 -13.70 9.47
N TYR A 6 1.78 -13.51 8.49
CA TYR A 6 2.45 -12.24 8.26
C TYR A 6 1.78 -11.45 7.14
N THR A 7 1.50 -10.19 7.44
CA THR A 7 1.02 -9.18 6.49
C THR A 7 1.74 -7.87 6.82
N LYS A 8 2.23 -7.17 5.79
CA LYS A 8 2.89 -5.87 5.92
C LYS A 8 1.98 -4.77 5.39
N SER A 9 1.87 -3.69 6.17
CA SER A 9 1.22 -2.44 5.78
C SER A 9 1.68 -1.30 6.70
N PHE A 10 1.12 -0.10 6.52
CA PHE A 10 1.36 1.12 7.32
C PHE A 10 2.80 1.64 7.37
N ASN A 11 3.74 0.98 6.68
CA ASN A 11 5.14 1.35 6.71
C ASN A 11 5.50 2.43 5.67
N THR A 12 4.66 2.62 4.65
CA THR A 12 4.97 3.47 3.49
C THR A 12 4.76 4.95 3.73
N LEU A 13 4.01 5.34 4.77
CA LEU A 13 3.67 6.73 5.06
C LEU A 13 4.14 7.13 6.47
N THR A 14 4.52 8.40 6.65
CA THR A 14 4.86 8.90 7.99
C THR A 14 3.61 8.98 8.88
N ALA A 15 3.77 8.87 10.19
CA ALA A 15 2.64 8.93 11.12
C ALA A 15 1.89 10.28 11.05
N GLY A 16 2.61 11.39 10.86
CA GLY A 16 2.01 12.72 10.72
C GLY A 16 1.13 12.83 9.49
N PHE A 17 1.61 12.34 8.35
CA PHE A 17 0.82 12.32 7.11
C PHE A 17 -0.37 11.37 7.20
N GLN A 18 -0.20 10.18 7.80
CA GLN A 18 -1.32 9.27 8.07
C GLN A 18 -2.43 9.96 8.88
N ALA A 19 -2.08 10.65 9.97
CA ALA A 19 -3.04 11.39 10.77
C ALA A 19 -3.74 12.51 9.99
N GLU A 20 -3.02 13.21 9.11
CA GLU A 20 -3.56 14.28 8.26
C GLU A 20 -4.63 13.78 7.28
N VAL A 21 -4.40 12.62 6.64
CA VAL A 21 -5.21 12.18 5.50
C VAL A 21 -6.31 11.19 5.85
N ALA A 22 -6.34 10.65 7.07
CA ALA A 22 -7.29 9.61 7.50
C ALA A 22 -8.78 10.01 7.37
N THR A 23 -9.08 11.31 7.37
CA THR A 23 -10.45 11.84 7.25
C THR A 23 -10.83 12.26 5.83
N ARG A 24 -9.93 12.13 4.85
CA ARG A 24 -10.24 12.39 3.44
C ARG A 24 -11.32 11.42 2.94
N THR A 25 -12.11 11.85 1.98
CA THR A 25 -13.27 11.09 1.49
C THR A 25 -13.25 10.95 -0.03
N GLY A 26 -14.08 10.06 -0.57
CA GLY A 26 -14.21 9.88 -2.01
C GLY A 26 -12.90 9.44 -2.69
N ASP A 27 -12.56 10.11 -3.78
CA ASP A 27 -11.37 9.88 -4.60
C ASP A 27 -10.07 10.43 -3.96
N GLU A 28 -10.18 11.24 -2.90
CA GLU A 28 -9.03 11.74 -2.13
C GLU A 28 -8.56 10.77 -1.04
N LYS A 29 -9.27 9.65 -0.84
CA LYS A 29 -8.82 8.62 0.12
C LYS A 29 -7.47 8.05 -0.32
N VAL A 30 -6.53 8.05 0.62
CA VAL A 30 -5.16 7.59 0.40
C VAL A 30 -5.08 6.06 0.49
N VAL A 31 -4.28 5.48 -0.38
CA VAL A 31 -3.98 4.05 -0.40
C VAL A 31 -3.07 3.67 0.78
N GLN A 32 -3.41 2.56 1.44
CA GLN A 32 -2.47 1.80 2.25
C GLN A 32 -2.18 0.47 1.58
N TRP A 33 -0.90 0.27 1.26
CA TRP A 33 -0.41 -0.92 0.58
C TRP A 33 -0.38 -2.11 1.52
N ILE A 34 -0.74 -3.27 1.00
CA ILE A 34 -0.69 -4.54 1.71
C ILE A 34 0.13 -5.54 0.90
N CYS A 35 0.95 -6.32 1.58
CA CYS A 35 1.53 -7.54 1.02
C CYS A 35 1.59 -8.64 2.07
N GLY A 36 1.39 -9.89 1.66
CA GLY A 36 1.38 -11.04 2.56
C GLY A 36 0.96 -12.32 1.85
N ASP A 37 1.43 -13.47 2.33
CA ASP A 37 1.17 -14.77 1.69
C ASP A 37 -0.10 -15.46 2.21
N ASP A 38 -0.66 -15.02 3.35
CA ASP A 38 -1.88 -15.59 3.92
C ASP A 38 -3.10 -14.71 3.57
N PRO A 39 -4.02 -15.18 2.71
CA PRO A 39 -5.15 -14.37 2.26
C PRO A 39 -6.07 -13.91 3.39
N LYS A 40 -6.23 -14.71 4.45
CA LYS A 40 -7.10 -14.36 5.58
C LYS A 40 -6.49 -13.26 6.44
N ALA A 41 -5.19 -13.30 6.66
CA ALA A 41 -4.49 -12.24 7.37
C ALA A 41 -4.52 -10.92 6.57
N THR A 42 -4.29 -11.01 5.26
CA THR A 42 -4.38 -9.87 4.34
C THR A 42 -5.79 -9.26 4.32
N GLU A 43 -6.84 -10.08 4.30
CA GLU A 43 -8.24 -9.62 4.38
C GLU A 43 -8.54 -8.90 5.71
N GLN A 44 -8.05 -9.43 6.84
CA GLN A 44 -8.20 -8.79 8.15
C GLN A 44 -7.52 -7.41 8.21
N VAL A 45 -6.30 -7.31 7.67
CA VAL A 45 -5.59 -6.03 7.58
C VAL A 45 -6.28 -5.06 6.62
N ALA A 46 -6.84 -5.56 5.51
CA ALA A 46 -7.61 -4.74 4.58
C ALA A 46 -8.84 -4.13 5.24
N GLN A 47 -9.58 -4.91 6.05
CA GLN A 47 -10.71 -4.39 6.82
C GLN A 47 -10.27 -3.30 7.80
N LEU A 48 -9.21 -3.53 8.57
CA LEU A 48 -8.66 -2.53 9.49
C LEU A 48 -8.31 -1.22 8.77
N ILE A 49 -7.68 -1.31 7.60
CA ILE A 49 -7.32 -0.14 6.78
C ILE A 49 -8.57 0.65 6.34
N GLN A 50 -9.64 -0.05 5.95
CA GLN A 50 -10.92 0.60 5.60
C GLN A 50 -11.53 1.30 6.81
N ASP A 51 -11.57 0.62 7.96
CA ASP A 51 -12.10 1.16 9.22
C ASP A 51 -11.33 2.40 9.69
N MET A 52 -10.04 2.47 9.36
CA MET A 52 -9.17 3.61 9.66
C MET A 52 -9.28 4.77 8.64
N GLY A 53 -10.12 4.65 7.61
CA GLY A 53 -10.38 5.73 6.65
C GLY A 53 -9.52 5.72 5.38
N TYR A 54 -8.78 4.64 5.10
CA TYR A 54 -7.93 4.52 3.91
C TYR A 54 -8.54 3.59 2.85
N VAL A 55 -7.82 3.38 1.74
CA VAL A 55 -8.13 2.33 0.76
C VAL A 55 -7.08 1.23 0.81
N PRO A 56 -7.43 -0.02 1.16
CA PRO A 56 -6.49 -1.12 1.12
C PRO A 56 -6.20 -1.54 -0.32
N ILE A 57 -4.93 -1.65 -0.69
CA ILE A 57 -4.51 -2.23 -1.97
C ILE A 57 -3.49 -3.33 -1.72
N ASP A 58 -3.89 -4.57 -2.03
CA ASP A 58 -3.04 -5.75 -1.97
C ASP A 58 -2.16 -5.84 -3.23
N ILE A 59 -0.85 -5.77 -3.04
CA ILE A 59 0.15 -5.86 -4.12
C ILE A 59 0.61 -7.30 -4.37
N GLY A 60 0.21 -8.25 -3.52
CA GLY A 60 0.50 -9.67 -3.61
C GLY A 60 1.30 -10.23 -2.43
N GLY A 61 1.96 -11.37 -2.67
CA GLY A 61 2.71 -12.11 -1.66
C GLY A 61 3.95 -11.37 -1.13
N THR A 62 4.66 -11.98 -0.19
CA THR A 62 5.82 -11.37 0.48
C THR A 62 6.96 -11.00 -0.47
N GLN A 63 7.09 -11.71 -1.60
CA GLN A 63 8.05 -11.38 -2.65
C GLN A 63 7.78 -10.03 -3.32
N ALA A 64 6.51 -9.59 -3.35
CA ALA A 64 6.12 -8.30 -3.91
C ALA A 64 6.43 -7.12 -2.97
N CYS A 65 6.62 -7.36 -1.67
CA CYS A 65 6.84 -6.32 -0.65
C CYS A 65 8.03 -5.39 -0.93
N GLY A 66 8.98 -5.78 -1.80
CA GLY A 66 10.19 -5.00 -2.09
C GLY A 66 9.94 -3.56 -2.58
N VAL A 67 8.80 -3.28 -3.22
CA VAL A 67 8.43 -1.91 -3.63
C VAL A 67 7.95 -1.06 -2.45
N MET A 68 7.54 -1.68 -1.34
CA MET A 68 7.10 -1.00 -0.12
C MET A 68 8.27 -0.70 0.83
N GLU A 69 9.48 -1.19 0.55
CA GLU A 69 10.60 -1.07 1.48
C GLU A 69 11.25 0.32 1.46
N ALA A 70 11.69 0.75 2.64
CA ALA A 70 12.56 1.92 2.76
C ALA A 70 13.93 1.65 2.10
N PRO A 71 14.64 2.69 1.62
CA PRO A 71 14.25 4.10 1.60
C PRO A 71 13.36 4.48 0.41
N ARG A 72 12.85 5.72 0.42
CA ARG A 72 12.21 6.33 -0.74
C ARG A 72 13.18 6.35 -1.92
N ARG A 73 12.75 5.81 -3.07
CA ARG A 73 13.58 5.65 -4.28
C ARG A 73 12.70 5.53 -5.53
N PRO A 74 13.26 5.75 -6.74
CA PRO A 74 12.56 5.41 -7.98
C PRO A 74 12.09 3.94 -7.96
N GLY A 75 10.83 3.74 -8.35
CA GLY A 75 10.20 2.42 -8.38
C GLY A 75 9.83 1.84 -7.01
N ALA A 76 9.68 2.69 -5.99
CA ALA A 76 9.10 2.33 -4.70
C ALA A 76 7.82 3.11 -4.44
N VAL A 77 6.90 2.52 -3.67
CA VAL A 77 5.72 3.19 -3.13
C VAL A 77 5.98 3.77 -1.74
N TYR A 78 7.15 3.49 -1.15
CA TYR A 78 7.55 4.02 0.15
C TYR A 78 7.77 5.54 0.09
N GLY A 79 7.07 6.27 0.95
CA GLY A 79 7.13 7.72 1.07
C GLY A 79 6.31 8.47 0.01
N GLU A 80 5.42 7.77 -0.70
CA GLU A 80 4.63 8.32 -1.81
C GLU A 80 3.14 8.17 -1.53
N GLU A 81 2.38 9.24 -1.79
CA GLU A 81 0.92 9.19 -1.77
C GLU A 81 0.42 8.51 -3.06
N TYR A 82 -0.58 7.64 -2.92
CA TYR A 82 -1.33 7.08 -4.03
C TYR A 82 -2.82 7.15 -3.74
N ARG A 83 -3.60 7.42 -4.79
CA ARG A 83 -5.06 7.31 -4.85
C ARG A 83 -5.45 6.07 -5.64
N VAL A 84 -6.71 5.64 -5.52
CA VAL A 84 -7.21 4.40 -6.14
C VAL A 84 -7.01 4.38 -7.66
N ALA A 85 -7.16 5.52 -8.32
CA ALA A 85 -7.02 5.66 -9.77
C ALA A 85 -5.66 5.19 -10.29
N ASP A 86 -4.60 5.34 -9.49
CA ASP A 86 -3.22 5.03 -9.88
C ASP A 86 -2.75 3.67 -9.37
N ALA A 87 -3.43 3.12 -8.36
CA ALA A 87 -2.99 1.95 -7.63
C ALA A 87 -2.97 0.67 -8.49
N GLN A 88 -3.96 0.51 -9.38
CA GLN A 88 -4.06 -0.69 -10.21
C GLN A 88 -2.85 -0.84 -11.15
N ALA A 89 -2.36 0.26 -11.72
CA ALA A 89 -1.21 0.24 -12.61
C ALA A 89 0.09 -0.19 -11.89
N VAL A 90 0.22 0.15 -10.60
CA VAL A 90 1.31 -0.34 -9.75
C VAL A 90 1.19 -1.84 -9.53
N VAL A 91 0.01 -2.33 -9.15
CA VAL A 91 -0.25 -3.76 -8.91
C VAL A 91 0.06 -4.58 -10.16
N ASP A 92 -0.39 -4.13 -11.32
CA ASP A 92 -0.17 -4.81 -12.60
C ASP A 92 1.32 -4.86 -12.97
N ALA A 93 2.05 -3.76 -12.75
CA ALA A 93 3.49 -3.72 -12.99
C ALA A 93 4.26 -4.68 -12.07
N VAL A 94 3.94 -4.68 -10.77
CA VAL A 94 4.55 -5.59 -9.79
C VAL A 94 4.29 -7.06 -10.16
N ARG A 95 3.04 -7.41 -10.49
CA ARG A 95 2.67 -8.77 -10.92
C ARG A 95 3.38 -9.19 -12.20
N ALA A 96 3.60 -8.25 -13.12
CA ALA A 96 4.32 -8.50 -14.36
C ALA A 96 5.85 -8.50 -14.21
N GLY A 97 6.39 -8.24 -13.01
CA GLY A 97 7.83 -8.10 -12.79
C GLY A 97 8.44 -6.89 -13.50
N LYS A 98 7.64 -5.85 -13.77
CA LYS A 98 8.03 -4.62 -14.47
C LYS A 98 8.24 -3.47 -13.50
N PRO A 99 9.00 -2.43 -13.88
CA PRO A 99 9.03 -1.18 -13.13
C PRO A 99 7.61 -0.60 -12.96
N ILE A 100 7.30 -0.14 -11.74
CA ILE A 100 6.03 0.55 -11.46
C ILE A 100 5.99 1.90 -12.20
N PRO A 101 4.79 2.43 -12.49
CA PRO A 101 4.65 3.74 -13.12
C PRO A 101 5.34 4.86 -12.31
N PRO A 102 5.65 6.01 -12.95
CA PRO A 102 6.08 7.19 -12.22
C PRO A 102 5.08 7.57 -11.14
N THR A 103 5.60 8.08 -10.00
CA THR A 103 4.75 8.53 -8.91
C THR A 103 3.78 9.61 -9.39
N PRO A 104 2.47 9.48 -9.08
CA PRO A 104 1.48 10.51 -9.41
C PRO A 104 1.73 11.80 -8.61
N VAL A 105 1.23 12.91 -9.13
CA VAL A 105 1.25 14.21 -8.45
C VAL A 105 -0.18 14.66 -8.25
N TYR A 106 -0.52 14.96 -7.00
CA TYR A 106 -1.84 15.45 -6.63
C TYR A 106 -1.74 16.94 -6.25
N GLN A 107 -2.78 17.70 -6.59
CA GLN A 107 -2.92 19.10 -6.20
C GLN A 107 -3.52 19.23 -4.82
#